data_AF-A0A7S0MKF7-F1
#
_entry.id   AF-A0A7S0MKF7-F1
#
_cell.length_a   1.000
_cell.length_b   1.000
_cell.length_c   1.000
_cell.angle_alpha   90.00
_cell.angle_beta   90.00
_cell.angle_gamma   90.00
#
_symmetry.space_group_name_H-M   'P 1'
#
loop_
_entity.id
_entity.type
_entity.pdbx_description
1 polymer ?
#
loop_
_entity_poly.entity_id
_entity_poly.type
_entity_poly.pdbx_seq_one_letter_code
_entity_poly.pdbx_strand_id
1 'polypeptide(L)'
;MWLVRLLPGMGPPTETPKTGTGKNKIRIKPSTTLPPANVNAKTIVSAHREAISAFHRACGGRVDYIHALFCAIAEHNGKPPMPPNIMAAMLDLTPEDMKDSPCIASEVQLTAAFERMVKPQDNGDNFKEKVMAVVEQQTNRAMHASDEMVKLQPVLARLHEACDGAAQSLFGFFMDLLPEEQSGQYTLEMWNVMVMKSPPTATKIALEHFVDCFRDSMDSSDTAAAIIPVAERHIGYIKDPSTAPPPRKPSPAAAAAAAAPSDWP
;
A
#
# COMPACT_ATOMS: atom_id res chain seq x y z
N MET A 1 -8.79 2.68 -11.60
CA MET A 1 -7.38 3.01 -11.87
C MET A 1 -6.88 3.86 -10.73
N TRP A 2 -6.34 3.21 -9.70
CA TRP A 2 -6.16 3.82 -8.40
C TRP A 2 -4.76 3.55 -7.86
N LEU A 3 -3.92 4.57 -7.99
CA LEU A 3 -2.75 4.82 -7.15
C LEU A 3 -3.06 5.90 -6.08
N VAL A 4 -4.34 6.22 -5.85
CA VAL A 4 -4.83 7.41 -5.13
C VAL A 4 -4.80 7.28 -3.58
N ARG A 5 -4.19 6.26 -2.99
CA ARG A 5 -3.94 6.19 -1.52
C ARG A 5 -2.56 5.63 -1.21
N LEU A 6 -1.59 5.78 -2.12
CA LEU A 6 -0.18 5.66 -1.74
C LEU A 6 0.31 6.88 -0.94
N LEU A 7 -0.57 7.84 -0.64
CA LEU A 7 -0.29 8.98 0.22
C LEU A 7 -1.16 8.93 1.50
N PRO A 8 -0.57 9.03 2.69
CA PRO A 8 -1.32 9.37 3.89
C PRO A 8 -1.87 10.80 3.75
N GLY A 9 -3.20 10.97 3.84
CA GLY A 9 -3.84 12.29 3.97
C GLY A 9 -4.83 12.73 2.89
N MET A 10 -5.16 11.91 1.89
CA MET A 10 -6.12 12.28 0.83
C MET A 10 -7.56 11.77 1.06
N GLY A 11 -8.02 11.78 2.31
CA GLY A 11 -9.46 11.71 2.63
C GLY A 11 -10.13 13.08 2.39
N PRO A 12 -11.47 13.14 2.33
CA PRO A 12 -12.18 14.42 2.24
C PRO A 12 -11.77 15.36 3.39
N PRO A 13 -11.74 16.70 3.16
CA PRO A 13 -11.19 17.66 4.09
C PRO A 13 -11.88 17.55 5.44
N THR A 14 -11.13 17.12 6.46
CA THR A 14 -11.57 17.20 7.85
C THR A 14 -11.32 18.62 8.32
N GLU A 15 -12.39 19.30 8.72
CA GLU A 15 -12.31 20.66 9.27
C GLU A 15 -11.31 20.70 10.44
N THR A 16 -10.28 21.53 10.31
CA THR A 16 -9.35 21.80 11.41
C THR A 16 -10.08 22.49 12.56
N PRO A 17 -10.02 21.97 13.80
CA PRO A 17 -10.62 22.65 14.95
C PRO A 17 -9.87 23.95 15.22
N LYS A 18 -10.63 25.04 15.38
CA LYS A 18 -10.13 26.37 15.74
C LYS A 18 -9.24 26.31 16.99
N THR A 19 -8.03 26.85 16.88
CA THR A 19 -7.06 27.02 17.95
C THR A 19 -7.59 27.92 19.07
N GLY A 20 -7.95 27.32 20.20
CA GLY A 20 -8.12 27.98 21.49
C GLY A 20 -6.80 27.98 22.27
N THR A 21 -6.35 29.17 22.64
CA THR A 21 -5.19 29.47 23.46
C THR A 21 -5.32 28.89 24.88
N GLY A 22 -4.41 27.99 25.26
CA GLY A 22 -4.30 27.51 26.65
C GLY A 22 -3.21 26.46 26.83
N LYS A 23 -1.99 26.90 27.16
CA LYS A 23 -0.87 26.00 27.51
C LYS A 23 -1.11 25.31 28.85
N ASN A 24 -1.78 24.16 28.85
CA ASN A 24 -1.69 23.21 29.95
C ASN A 24 -0.67 22.13 29.59
N LYS A 25 0.47 22.12 30.30
CA LYS A 25 1.47 21.05 30.22
C LYS A 25 0.82 19.75 30.71
N ILE A 26 0.32 18.94 29.80
CA ILE A 26 -0.12 17.57 30.10
C ILE A 26 1.14 16.74 30.36
N ARG A 27 1.42 16.50 31.64
CA ARG A 27 2.47 15.58 32.08
C ARG A 27 1.97 14.16 31.84
N ILE A 28 2.30 13.59 30.68
CA ILE A 28 2.01 12.18 30.36
C ILE A 28 2.85 11.33 31.32
N LYS A 29 2.22 10.72 32.32
CA LYS A 29 2.82 9.63 33.08
C LYS A 29 2.84 8.40 32.15
N PRO A 30 3.97 7.69 31.98
CA PRO A 30 3.96 6.41 31.29
C PRO A 30 3.20 5.43 32.18
N SER A 31 1.98 5.07 31.77
CA SER A 31 1.25 3.95 32.37
C SER A 31 1.92 2.66 31.90
N THR A 32 2.61 1.98 32.81
CA THR A 32 3.25 0.67 32.59
C THR A 32 2.26 -0.49 32.62
N THR A 33 0.97 -0.24 32.81
CA THR A 33 -0.07 -1.26 32.64
C THR A 33 -0.67 -1.15 31.25
N LEU A 34 -0.43 -2.18 30.42
CA LEU A 34 -1.22 -2.43 29.21
C LEU A 34 -2.71 -2.32 29.58
N PRO A 35 -3.55 -1.70 28.72
CA PRO A 35 -4.99 -1.65 28.97
C PRO A 35 -5.53 -3.09 29.16
N PRO A 36 -6.53 -3.29 30.03
CA PRO A 36 -6.99 -4.63 30.39
C PRO A 36 -7.40 -5.39 29.13
N ALA A 37 -6.80 -6.56 28.90
CA ALA A 37 -7.11 -7.37 27.72
C ALA A 37 -8.60 -7.72 27.70
N ASN A 38 -9.22 -7.65 26.53
CA ASN A 38 -10.60 -8.09 26.37
C ASN A 38 -10.66 -9.61 26.60
N VAL A 39 -11.37 -10.04 27.65
CA VAL A 39 -11.51 -11.47 28.01
C VAL A 39 -12.18 -12.30 26.91
N ASN A 40 -12.93 -11.65 26.01
CA ASN A 40 -13.61 -12.27 24.89
C ASN A 40 -12.83 -12.18 23.57
N ALA A 41 -11.60 -11.63 23.57
CA ALA A 41 -10.82 -11.43 22.34
C ALA A 41 -10.69 -12.70 21.51
N LYS A 42 -10.33 -13.83 22.15
CA LYS A 42 -10.24 -15.15 21.50
C LYS A 42 -11.55 -15.57 20.85
N THR A 43 -12.66 -15.43 21.57
CA THR A 43 -13.99 -15.79 21.07
C THR A 43 -14.39 -14.92 19.87
N ILE A 44 -14.20 -13.61 19.96
CA ILE A 44 -14.49 -12.66 18.89
C ILE A 44 -13.67 -12.99 17.63
N VAL A 45 -12.36 -13.19 17.78
CA VAL A 45 -11.48 -13.51 16.65
C VAL A 45 -11.79 -14.90 16.08
N SER A 46 -12.08 -15.89 16.92
CA SER A 46 -12.41 -17.25 16.48
C SER A 46 -13.64 -17.30 15.57
N ALA A 47 -14.62 -16.42 15.78
CA ALA A 47 -15.80 -16.30 14.92
C ALA A 47 -15.47 -15.83 13.50
N HIS A 48 -14.29 -15.24 13.30
CA HIS A 48 -13.80 -14.70 12.03
C HIS A 48 -12.56 -15.42 11.50
N ARG A 49 -12.21 -16.58 12.08
CA ARG A 49 -11.00 -17.34 11.73
C ARG A 49 -10.89 -17.61 10.23
N GLU A 50 -11.98 -18.02 9.58
CA GLU A 50 -11.95 -18.35 8.15
C GLU A 50 -11.55 -17.16 7.27
N ALA A 51 -12.03 -15.95 7.59
CA ALA A 51 -11.66 -14.74 6.87
C ALA A 51 -10.19 -14.36 7.09
N ILE A 52 -9.68 -14.54 8.33
CA ILE A 52 -8.26 -14.34 8.64
C ILE A 52 -7.39 -15.35 7.88
N SER A 53 -7.77 -16.62 7.86
CA SER A 53 -7.06 -17.67 7.11
C SER A 53 -7.13 -17.42 5.60
N ALA A 54 -8.25 -16.91 5.09
CA ALA A 54 -8.40 -16.55 3.68
C ALA A 54 -7.44 -15.42 3.28
N PHE A 55 -7.36 -14.36 4.11
CA PHE A 55 -6.37 -13.29 3.92
C PHE A 55 -4.94 -13.84 3.93
N HIS A 56 -4.59 -14.64 4.95
CA HIS A 56 -3.25 -15.23 5.08
C HIS A 56 -2.83 -16.02 3.84
N ARG A 57 -3.73 -16.87 3.32
CA ARG A 57 -3.50 -17.62 2.08
C ARG A 57 -3.35 -16.70 0.87
N ALA A 58 -4.20 -15.67 0.75
CA ALA A 58 -4.17 -14.75 -0.39
C ALA A 58 -2.87 -13.94 -0.45
N CYS A 59 -2.29 -13.59 0.71
CA CYS A 59 -1.04 -12.81 0.78
C CYS A 59 0.22 -13.66 1.02
N GLY A 60 0.07 -14.98 1.14
CA GLY A 60 1.16 -15.92 1.46
C GLY A 60 1.82 -15.66 2.82
N GLY A 61 1.14 -14.97 3.74
CA GLY A 61 1.68 -14.59 5.05
C GLY A 61 2.78 -13.52 5.01
N ARG A 62 3.04 -12.86 3.88
CA ARG A 62 4.09 -11.83 3.79
C ARG A 62 3.80 -10.66 4.74
N VAL A 63 4.80 -10.30 5.54
CA VAL A 63 4.67 -9.25 6.57
C VAL A 63 4.33 -7.89 5.96
N ASP A 64 4.81 -7.57 4.76
CA ASP A 64 4.49 -6.30 4.09
C ASP A 64 2.98 -6.15 3.80
N TYR A 65 2.32 -7.22 3.37
CA TYR A 65 0.86 -7.21 3.13
C TYR A 65 0.08 -7.17 4.43
N ILE A 66 0.54 -7.90 5.45
CA ILE A 66 -0.05 -7.85 6.79
C ILE A 66 0.10 -6.43 7.36
N HIS A 67 1.26 -5.80 7.18
CA HIS A 67 1.50 -4.43 7.60
C HIS A 67 0.55 -3.45 6.90
N ALA A 68 0.42 -3.54 5.58
CA ALA A 68 -0.52 -2.74 4.80
C ALA A 68 -1.98 -2.93 5.28
N LEU A 69 -2.39 -4.16 5.58
CA LEU A 69 -3.72 -4.43 6.13
C LEU A 69 -3.96 -3.72 7.47
N PHE A 70 -3.03 -3.80 8.41
CA PHE A 70 -3.22 -3.17 9.72
C PHE A 70 -3.13 -1.65 9.65
N CYS A 71 -2.31 -1.10 8.74
CA CYS A 71 -2.34 0.33 8.42
C CYS A 71 -3.71 0.73 7.87
N ALA A 72 -4.28 -0.03 6.93
CA ALA A 72 -5.61 0.23 6.41
C ALA A 72 -6.70 0.13 7.50
N ILE A 73 -6.59 -0.83 8.43
CA ILE A 73 -7.48 -0.91 9.59
C ILE A 73 -7.31 0.32 10.48
N ALA A 74 -6.08 0.75 10.75
CA ALA A 74 -5.82 1.93 11.58
C ALA A 74 -6.44 3.19 10.94
N GLU A 75 -6.19 3.42 9.66
CA GLU A 75 -6.74 4.54 8.89
C GLU A 75 -8.27 4.51 8.83
N HIS A 76 -8.88 3.35 8.57
CA HIS A 76 -10.33 3.17 8.59
C HIS A 76 -10.95 3.57 9.94
N ASN A 77 -10.18 3.41 11.02
CA ASN A 77 -10.58 3.79 12.38
C ASN A 77 -10.08 5.19 12.80
N GLY A 78 -9.64 6.03 11.85
CA GLY A 78 -9.19 7.41 12.10
C GLY A 78 -7.86 7.52 12.86
N LYS A 79 -7.03 6.48 12.82
CA LYS A 79 -5.71 6.44 13.45
C LYS A 79 -4.60 6.55 12.40
N PRO A 80 -3.41 7.05 12.79
CA PRO A 80 -2.25 7.06 11.89
C PRO A 80 -1.81 5.64 11.53
N PRO A 81 -1.13 5.46 10.37
CA PRO A 81 -0.50 4.21 9.97
C PRO A 81 0.40 3.66 11.07
N MET A 82 0.46 2.34 11.17
CA MET A 82 1.25 1.69 12.19
C MET A 82 2.74 1.70 11.81
N PRO A 83 3.65 2.07 12.72
CA PRO A 83 5.08 1.94 12.48
C PRO A 83 5.53 0.46 12.36
N PRO A 84 6.53 0.13 11.52
CA PRO A 84 6.99 -1.26 11.30
C PRO A 84 7.40 -2.00 12.58
N ASN A 85 8.00 -1.32 13.55
CA ASN A 85 8.40 -1.91 14.82
C ASN A 85 7.20 -2.36 15.68
N ILE A 86 6.08 -1.63 15.62
CA ILE A 86 4.84 -2.03 16.29
C ILE A 86 4.23 -3.24 15.59
N MET A 87 4.31 -3.31 14.26
CA MET A 87 3.87 -4.48 13.50
C MET A 87 4.65 -5.74 13.89
N ALA A 88 5.98 -5.66 13.91
CA ALA A 88 6.83 -6.76 14.34
C ALA A 88 6.48 -7.23 15.76
N ALA A 89 6.24 -6.30 16.68
CA ALA A 89 5.82 -6.63 18.05
C ALA A 89 4.44 -7.28 18.12
N MET A 90 3.46 -6.86 17.31
CA MET A 90 2.13 -7.48 17.30
C MET A 90 2.13 -8.91 16.76
N LEU A 91 2.99 -9.18 15.79
CA LEU A 91 3.18 -10.51 15.19
C LEU A 91 4.15 -11.39 15.98
N ASP A 92 4.71 -10.89 17.08
CA ASP A 92 5.80 -11.53 17.84
C ASP A 92 6.97 -11.98 16.93
N LEU A 93 7.36 -11.15 15.96
CA LEU A 93 8.50 -11.42 15.09
C LEU A 93 9.79 -11.17 15.84
N THR A 94 10.71 -12.13 15.75
CA THR A 94 12.07 -12.00 16.26
C THR A 94 12.98 -11.34 15.22
N PRO A 95 14.13 -10.77 15.63
CA PRO A 95 15.12 -10.28 14.68
C PRO A 95 15.57 -11.34 13.68
N GLU A 96 15.57 -12.62 14.07
CA GLU A 96 15.86 -13.77 13.23
C GLU A 96 14.82 -13.94 12.12
N ASP A 97 13.53 -13.83 12.44
CA ASP A 97 12.44 -13.93 11.45
C ASP A 97 12.50 -12.81 10.41
N MET A 98 13.06 -11.66 10.79
CA MET A 98 13.20 -10.48 9.93
C MET A 98 14.49 -10.47 9.09
N LYS A 99 15.36 -11.48 9.21
CA LYS A 99 16.58 -11.58 8.38
C LYS A 99 16.26 -12.00 6.95
N ASP A 100 15.21 -12.79 6.78
CA ASP A 100 14.81 -13.30 5.47
C ASP A 100 13.87 -12.32 4.76
N SER A 101 14.06 -12.17 3.45
CA SER A 101 13.21 -11.35 2.58
C SER A 101 12.64 -12.21 1.46
N PRO A 102 11.30 -12.34 1.32
CA PRO A 102 10.29 -11.69 2.15
C PRO A 102 10.14 -12.35 3.53
N CYS A 103 9.89 -11.53 4.56
CA CYS A 103 9.55 -12.02 5.90
C CYS A 103 8.11 -12.58 5.89
N ILE A 104 7.93 -13.81 6.39
CA ILE A 104 6.65 -14.53 6.39
C ILE A 104 6.19 -14.76 7.82
N ALA A 105 4.99 -14.28 8.17
CA ALA A 105 4.34 -14.59 9.43
C ALA A 105 3.42 -15.81 9.27
N SER A 106 3.40 -16.67 10.28
CA SER A 106 2.47 -17.80 10.34
C SER A 106 1.01 -17.35 10.57
N GLU A 107 0.05 -18.19 10.20
CA GLU A 107 -1.38 -17.95 10.47
C GLU A 107 -1.65 -17.81 11.98
N VAL A 108 -0.89 -18.54 12.80
CA VAL A 108 -0.97 -18.47 14.27
C VAL A 108 -0.54 -17.09 14.77
N GLN A 109 0.58 -16.55 14.26
CA GLN A 109 1.05 -15.20 14.60
C GLN A 109 0.05 -14.13 14.15
N LEU A 110 -0.51 -14.27 12.93
CA LEU A 110 -1.53 -13.35 12.43
C LEU A 110 -2.79 -13.37 13.30
N THR A 111 -3.28 -14.56 13.67
CA THR A 111 -4.46 -14.71 14.52
C THR A 111 -4.23 -14.09 15.90
N ALA A 112 -3.06 -14.32 16.51
CA ALA A 112 -2.68 -13.70 17.77
C ALA A 112 -2.58 -12.16 17.67
N ALA A 113 -2.10 -11.63 16.54
CA ALA A 113 -2.10 -10.19 16.29
C ALA A 113 -3.52 -9.61 16.26
N PHE A 114 -4.49 -10.29 15.63
CA PHE A 114 -5.90 -9.86 15.67
C PHE A 114 -6.48 -9.90 17.09
N GLU A 115 -6.14 -10.90 17.90
CA GLU A 115 -6.57 -10.96 19.32
C GLU A 115 -6.08 -9.74 20.11
N ARG A 116 -4.84 -9.28 19.83
CA ARG A 116 -4.25 -8.08 20.45
C ARG A 116 -4.90 -6.78 20.00
N MET A 117 -5.55 -6.76 18.83
CA MET A 117 -6.26 -5.58 18.33
C MET A 117 -7.61 -5.36 18.99
N VAL A 118 -8.23 -6.40 19.57
CA VAL A 118 -9.54 -6.32 20.21
C VAL A 118 -9.44 -5.42 21.43
N LYS A 119 -10.11 -4.27 21.40
CA LYS A 119 -10.11 -3.35 22.54
C LYS A 119 -11.02 -3.86 23.66
N PRO A 120 -10.81 -3.42 24.92
CA PRO A 120 -11.63 -3.86 26.05
C PRO A 120 -13.14 -3.66 25.84
N GLN A 121 -13.52 -2.62 25.09
CA GLN A 121 -14.90 -2.26 24.79
C GLN A 121 -15.46 -2.85 23.48
N ASP A 122 -14.65 -3.54 22.68
CA ASP A 122 -15.12 -4.12 21.43
C ASP A 122 -15.94 -5.40 21.68
N ASN A 123 -16.98 -5.57 20.87
CA ASN A 123 -17.81 -6.77 20.77
C ASN A 123 -17.71 -7.33 19.34
N GLY A 124 -18.39 -8.45 19.06
CA GLY A 124 -18.34 -9.09 17.73
C GLY A 124 -18.73 -8.15 16.58
N ASP A 125 -19.82 -7.40 16.74
CA ASP A 125 -20.33 -6.51 15.70
C ASP A 125 -19.38 -5.33 15.42
N ASN A 126 -18.90 -4.67 16.47
CA ASN A 126 -17.94 -3.56 16.35
C ASN A 126 -16.61 -4.04 15.75
N PHE A 127 -16.16 -5.25 16.12
CA PHE A 127 -14.95 -5.83 15.55
C PHE A 127 -15.13 -6.15 14.07
N LYS A 128 -16.29 -6.70 13.70
CA LYS A 128 -16.63 -6.96 12.30
C LYS A 128 -16.58 -5.69 11.45
N GLU A 129 -17.24 -4.62 11.91
CA GLU A 129 -17.29 -3.35 11.19
C GLU A 129 -15.91 -2.69 11.09
N LYS A 130 -15.19 -2.58 12.22
CA LYS A 130 -13.93 -1.82 12.29
C LYS A 130 -12.72 -2.55 11.69
N VAL A 131 -12.76 -3.88 11.67
CA VAL A 131 -11.61 -4.73 11.34
C VAL A 131 -11.95 -5.63 10.18
N MET A 132 -12.96 -6.49 10.31
CA MET A 132 -13.19 -7.57 9.34
C MET A 132 -13.64 -7.07 7.98
N ALA A 133 -14.39 -5.96 7.91
CA ALA A 133 -14.73 -5.33 6.63
C ALA A 133 -13.47 -4.95 5.81
N VAL A 134 -12.43 -4.47 6.50
CA VAL A 134 -11.14 -4.15 5.87
C VAL A 134 -10.39 -5.43 5.48
N VAL A 135 -10.44 -6.47 6.32
CA VAL A 135 -9.83 -7.78 6.00
C VAL A 135 -10.43 -8.38 4.74
N GLU A 136 -11.76 -8.39 4.62
CA GLU A 136 -12.46 -8.89 3.43
C GLU A 136 -12.08 -8.09 2.18
N GLN A 137 -12.04 -6.75 2.30
CA GLN A 137 -11.61 -5.88 1.20
C GLN A 137 -10.18 -6.18 0.74
N GLN A 138 -9.22 -6.29 1.67
CA GLN A 138 -7.82 -6.56 1.32
C GLN A 138 -7.63 -7.99 0.81
N THR A 139 -8.42 -8.95 1.28
CA THR A 139 -8.41 -10.33 0.77
C THR A 139 -8.85 -10.37 -0.68
N ASN A 140 -9.98 -9.74 -1.00
CA ASN A 140 -10.49 -9.66 -2.37
C ASN A 140 -9.49 -8.96 -3.29
N ARG A 141 -8.86 -7.88 -2.81
CA ARG A 141 -7.79 -7.18 -3.54
C ARG A 141 -6.60 -8.10 -3.84
N ALA A 142 -6.11 -8.85 -2.84
CA ALA A 142 -4.97 -9.75 -3.01
C ALA A 142 -5.28 -10.91 -3.97
N MET A 143 -6.50 -11.47 -3.89
CA MET A 143 -6.95 -12.50 -4.82
C MET A 143 -7.05 -11.96 -6.26
N HIS A 144 -7.68 -10.81 -6.44
CA HIS A 144 -7.79 -10.15 -7.73
C HIS A 144 -6.41 -9.84 -8.34
N ALA A 145 -5.51 -9.27 -7.55
CA ALA A 145 -4.13 -9.01 -7.99
C ALA A 145 -3.43 -10.31 -8.42
N SER A 146 -3.61 -11.40 -7.67
CA SER A 146 -3.04 -12.70 -8.04
C SER A 146 -3.56 -13.21 -9.39
N ASP A 147 -4.88 -13.14 -9.61
CA ASP A 147 -5.52 -13.60 -10.85
C ASP A 147 -5.10 -12.77 -12.07
N GLU A 148 -5.02 -11.45 -11.92
CA GLU A 148 -4.61 -10.56 -13.01
C GLU A 148 -3.09 -10.63 -13.28
N MET A 149 -2.27 -10.84 -12.25
CA MET A 149 -0.82 -10.95 -12.41
C MET A 149 -0.40 -12.19 -13.21
N VAL A 150 -1.15 -13.29 -13.16
CA VAL A 150 -0.91 -14.45 -14.05
C VAL A 150 -0.93 -14.03 -15.53
N LYS A 151 -1.81 -13.09 -15.89
CA LYS A 151 -1.97 -12.59 -17.26
C LYS A 151 -0.95 -11.49 -17.57
N LEU A 152 -0.63 -10.65 -16.60
CA LEU A 152 0.23 -9.47 -16.77
C LEU A 152 1.72 -9.78 -16.74
N GLN A 153 2.14 -10.76 -15.95
CA GLN A 153 3.57 -11.03 -15.72
C GLN A 153 4.38 -11.23 -17.02
N PRO A 154 3.89 -11.96 -18.04
CA PRO A 154 4.62 -12.10 -19.30
C PRO A 154 4.83 -10.77 -20.06
N VAL A 155 3.82 -9.88 -20.08
CA VAL A 155 3.95 -8.59 -20.77
C VAL A 155 4.81 -7.61 -19.97
N LEU A 156 4.70 -7.63 -18.64
CA LEU A 156 5.54 -6.82 -17.76
C LEU A 156 7.02 -7.22 -17.87
N ALA A 157 7.30 -8.53 -17.99
CA ALA A 157 8.65 -9.02 -18.25
C ALA A 157 9.20 -8.53 -19.60
N ARG A 158 8.39 -8.57 -20.67
CA ARG A 158 8.78 -8.03 -21.98
C ARG A 158 8.99 -6.52 -21.99
N LEU A 159 8.17 -5.77 -21.25
CA LEU A 159 8.35 -4.33 -21.05
C LEU A 159 9.66 -4.03 -20.34
N HIS A 160 9.91 -4.76 -19.25
CA HIS A 160 11.15 -4.65 -18.48
C HIS A 160 12.37 -4.96 -19.33
N GLU A 161 12.36 -6.06 -20.07
CA GLU A 161 13.44 -6.46 -20.99
C GLU A 161 13.69 -5.41 -22.07
N ALA A 162 12.63 -4.86 -22.67
CA ALA A 162 12.75 -3.84 -23.71
C ALA A 162 13.49 -2.58 -23.23
N CYS A 163 13.32 -2.20 -21.96
CA CYS A 163 13.99 -1.03 -21.39
C CYS A 163 15.17 -1.36 -20.45
N ASP A 164 15.57 -2.63 -20.35
CA ASP A 164 16.62 -3.10 -19.42
C ASP A 164 16.40 -2.60 -17.97
N GLY A 165 15.13 -2.60 -17.56
CA GLY A 165 14.68 -2.13 -16.25
C GLY A 165 14.88 -0.64 -15.98
N ALA A 166 15.07 0.20 -17.00
CA ALA A 166 15.29 1.63 -16.84
C ALA A 166 14.10 2.31 -16.12
N ALA A 167 14.37 2.90 -14.96
CA ALA A 167 13.35 3.51 -14.09
C ALA A 167 12.56 4.61 -14.82
N GLN A 168 13.21 5.41 -15.67
CA GLN A 168 12.56 6.45 -16.46
C GLN A 168 11.51 5.89 -17.44
N SER A 169 11.79 4.77 -18.10
CA SER A 169 10.87 4.13 -19.04
C SER A 169 9.70 3.48 -18.32
N LEU A 170 9.97 2.78 -17.22
CA LEU A 170 8.94 2.17 -16.37
C LEU A 170 8.03 3.23 -15.72
N PHE A 171 8.59 4.38 -15.34
CA PHE A 171 7.83 5.52 -14.86
C PHE A 171 6.93 6.10 -15.95
N GLY A 172 7.41 6.23 -17.19
CA GLY A 172 6.60 6.67 -18.32
C GLY A 172 5.39 5.75 -18.55
N PHE A 173 5.61 4.43 -18.49
CA PHE A 173 4.53 3.43 -18.53
C PHE A 173 3.52 3.64 -17.39
N PHE A 174 4.02 3.80 -16.17
CA PHE A 174 3.18 4.02 -15.00
C PHE A 174 2.33 5.30 -15.10
N MET A 175 2.90 6.40 -15.61
CA MET A 175 2.17 7.66 -15.83
C MET A 175 1.01 7.51 -16.83
N ASP A 176 1.14 6.63 -17.82
CA ASP A 176 0.07 6.37 -18.78
C ASP A 176 -1.05 5.45 -18.24
N LEU A 177 -0.82 4.78 -17.10
CA LEU A 177 -1.85 4.05 -16.36
C LEU A 177 -2.63 4.94 -15.39
N LEU A 178 -2.14 6.15 -15.11
CA LEU A 178 -2.84 7.07 -14.22
C LEU A 178 -3.98 7.80 -14.94
N PRO A 179 -5.06 8.15 -14.21
CA PRO A 179 -5.98 9.18 -14.66
C PRO A 179 -5.25 10.48 -14.98
N GLU A 180 -5.72 11.21 -15.99
CA GLU A 180 -5.03 12.38 -16.52
C GLU A 180 -4.82 13.46 -15.45
N GLU A 181 -5.77 13.63 -14.55
CA GLU A 181 -5.77 14.60 -13.45
C GLU A 181 -4.64 14.37 -12.43
N GLN A 182 -4.09 13.15 -12.39
CA GLN A 182 -3.10 12.73 -11.41
C GLN A 182 -1.71 12.54 -12.01
N SER A 183 -1.62 12.29 -13.32
CA SER A 183 -0.35 12.07 -14.02
C SER A 183 0.68 13.19 -13.80
N GLY A 184 0.23 14.43 -13.61
CA GLY A 184 1.12 15.57 -13.39
C GLY A 184 1.61 15.79 -11.95
N GLN A 185 1.19 14.95 -10.99
CA GLN A 185 1.50 15.12 -9.57
C GLN A 185 2.70 14.31 -9.10
N TYR A 186 3.18 13.37 -9.91
CA TYR A 186 4.24 12.45 -9.54
C TYR A 186 5.53 12.79 -10.28
N THR A 187 6.63 12.79 -9.54
CA THR A 187 7.98 12.78 -10.11
C THR A 187 8.53 11.35 -10.14
N LEU A 188 9.60 11.13 -10.91
CA LEU A 188 10.31 9.84 -10.91
C LEU A 188 10.79 9.48 -9.50
N GLU A 189 11.34 10.45 -8.77
CA GLU A 189 11.84 10.25 -7.40
C GLU A 189 10.71 9.82 -6.45
N MET A 190 9.57 10.50 -6.55
CA MET A 190 8.36 10.15 -5.79
C MET A 190 7.87 8.74 -6.13
N TRP A 191 7.86 8.37 -7.41
CA TRP A 191 7.46 7.04 -7.85
C TRP A 191 8.42 5.95 -7.36
N ASN A 192 9.73 6.20 -7.46
CA ASN A 192 10.77 5.30 -6.97
C ASN A 192 10.58 5.01 -5.48
N VAL A 193 10.37 6.04 -4.67
CA VAL A 193 10.20 5.89 -3.22
C VAL A 193 8.87 5.26 -2.85
N MET A 194 7.76 5.74 -3.42
CA MET A 194 6.42 5.40 -2.94
C MET A 194 5.83 4.15 -3.59
N VAL A 195 6.14 3.91 -4.86
CA VAL A 195 5.57 2.78 -5.62
C VAL A 195 6.59 1.65 -5.71
N MET A 196 7.80 1.98 -6.16
CA MET A 196 8.87 0.99 -6.32
C MET A 196 9.66 0.75 -5.05
N LYS A 197 9.36 1.42 -3.92
CA LYS A 197 10.05 1.23 -2.63
C LYS A 197 11.59 1.19 -2.76
N SER A 198 12.13 2.00 -3.66
CA SER A 198 13.52 2.05 -4.08
C SER A 198 14.13 3.43 -3.76
N PRO A 199 15.46 3.56 -3.71
CA PRO A 199 16.09 4.87 -3.55
C PRO A 199 15.60 5.88 -4.60
N PRO A 200 15.41 7.16 -4.26
CA PRO A 200 14.87 8.15 -5.20
C PRO A 200 15.74 8.29 -6.46
N THR A 201 17.05 8.07 -6.33
CA THR A 201 18.05 8.11 -7.39
C THR A 201 18.19 6.81 -8.19
N ALA A 202 17.33 5.81 -7.95
CA ALA A 202 17.39 4.54 -8.67
C ALA A 202 17.14 4.75 -10.17
N THR A 203 18.10 4.32 -10.98
CA THR A 203 18.04 4.40 -12.45
C THR A 203 17.61 3.07 -13.08
N LYS A 204 17.74 1.97 -12.34
CA LYS A 204 17.34 0.62 -12.75
C LYS A 204 16.55 -0.08 -11.65
N ILE A 205 15.58 -0.88 -12.06
CA ILE A 205 14.73 -1.68 -11.18
C ILE A 205 14.83 -3.14 -11.66
N ALA A 206 15.03 -4.08 -10.75
CA ALA A 206 15.07 -5.50 -11.08
C ALA A 206 13.67 -6.02 -11.47
N LEU A 207 13.59 -7.00 -12.38
CA LEU A 207 12.31 -7.52 -12.89
C LEU A 207 11.41 -8.04 -11.77
N GLU A 208 11.94 -8.90 -10.89
CA GLU A 208 11.18 -9.48 -9.79
C GLU A 208 10.62 -8.39 -8.87
N HIS A 209 11.44 -7.38 -8.56
CA HIS A 209 11.03 -6.24 -7.75
C HIS A 209 9.95 -5.37 -8.41
N PHE A 210 10.08 -5.13 -9.72
CA PHE A 210 9.07 -4.41 -10.49
C PHE A 210 7.73 -5.15 -10.49
N VAL A 211 7.74 -6.46 -10.76
CA VAL A 211 6.54 -7.32 -10.78
C VAL A 211 5.89 -7.35 -9.39
N ASP A 212 6.67 -7.50 -8.33
CA ASP A 212 6.18 -7.48 -6.95
C ASP A 212 5.56 -6.13 -6.58
N CYS A 213 6.27 -5.02 -6.82
CA CYS A 213 5.73 -3.70 -6.52
C CYS A 213 4.48 -3.37 -7.37
N PHE A 214 4.42 -3.86 -8.61
CA PHE A 214 3.24 -3.71 -9.45
C PHE A 214 2.05 -4.47 -8.87
N ARG A 215 2.24 -5.75 -8.52
CA ARG A 215 1.23 -6.59 -7.84
C ARG A 215 0.74 -5.95 -6.55
N ASP A 216 1.67 -5.47 -5.70
CA ASP A 216 1.37 -4.79 -4.43
C ASP A 216 0.49 -3.56 -4.62
N SER A 217 0.61 -2.90 -5.78
CA SER A 217 -0.08 -1.67 -6.10
C SER A 217 -1.44 -1.90 -6.74
N MET A 218 -1.72 -3.09 -7.29
CA MET A 218 -2.99 -3.39 -7.96
C MET A 218 -4.19 -3.30 -7.02
N ASP A 219 -5.31 -2.79 -7.52
CA ASP A 219 -6.61 -2.82 -6.86
C ASP A 219 -7.64 -3.66 -7.63
N SER A 220 -8.87 -3.75 -7.11
CA SER A 220 -9.95 -4.53 -7.72
C SER A 220 -10.45 -3.99 -9.07
N SER A 221 -10.03 -2.78 -9.47
CA SER A 221 -10.40 -2.16 -10.75
C SER A 221 -9.34 -2.35 -11.84
N ASP A 222 -8.11 -2.72 -11.46
CA ASP A 222 -7.01 -2.89 -12.38
C ASP A 222 -7.12 -4.23 -13.11
N THR A 223 -7.17 -4.22 -14.44
CA THR A 223 -7.35 -5.43 -15.24
C THR A 223 -6.30 -5.55 -16.32
N ALA A 224 -5.94 -6.78 -16.65
CA ALA A 224 -5.04 -7.10 -17.75
C ALA A 224 -5.54 -6.53 -19.08
N ALA A 225 -6.86 -6.54 -19.30
CA ALA A 225 -7.47 -5.95 -20.48
C ALA A 225 -7.17 -4.45 -20.65
N ALA A 226 -7.07 -3.70 -19.54
CA ALA A 226 -6.74 -2.29 -19.56
C ALA A 226 -5.22 -2.02 -19.62
N ILE A 227 -4.42 -2.85 -18.93
CA ILE A 227 -2.98 -2.59 -18.76
C ILE A 227 -2.15 -3.14 -19.93
N ILE A 228 -2.47 -4.31 -20.48
CA ILE A 228 -1.70 -4.94 -21.57
C ILE A 228 -1.54 -4.00 -22.78
N PRO A 229 -2.60 -3.35 -23.30
CA PRO A 229 -2.45 -2.45 -24.44
C PRO A 229 -1.50 -1.27 -24.18
N VAL A 230 -1.45 -0.78 -22.93
CA VAL A 230 -0.55 0.30 -22.53
C VAL A 230 0.89 -0.20 -22.51
N ALA A 231 1.13 -1.38 -21.93
CA ALA A 231 2.46 -1.99 -21.87
C ALA A 231 3.01 -2.29 -23.28
N GLU A 232 2.21 -2.89 -24.16
CA GLU A 232 2.62 -3.20 -25.55
C GLU A 232 2.96 -1.94 -26.35
N ARG A 233 2.20 -0.86 -26.12
CA ARG A 233 2.47 0.44 -26.74
C ARG A 233 3.81 1.02 -26.28
N HIS A 234 4.12 0.95 -24.98
CA HIS A 234 5.44 1.37 -24.45
C HIS A 234 6.58 0.50 -24.99
N ILE A 235 6.40 -0.82 -25.08
CA ILE A 235 7.37 -1.73 -25.73
C ILE A 235 7.64 -1.27 -27.17
N GLY A 236 6.59 -0.90 -27.91
CA GLY A 236 6.70 -0.33 -29.25
C GLY A 236 7.56 0.93 -29.30
N TYR A 237 7.31 1.89 -28.41
CA TYR A 237 8.06 3.16 -28.35
C TYR A 237 9.53 2.99 -27.99
N ILE A 238 9.84 2.03 -27.12
CA ILE A 238 11.22 1.76 -26.73
C ILE A 238 11.99 1.13 -27.89
N LYS A 239 11.34 0.26 -28.67
CA LYS A 239 11.96 -0.39 -29.84
C LYS A 239 12.08 0.54 -31.04
N ASP A 240 11.10 1.43 -31.23
CA ASP A 240 11.08 2.43 -32.28
C ASP A 240 10.67 3.81 -31.73
N PRO A 241 11.66 4.63 -31.30
CA PRO A 241 11.42 5.95 -30.73
C PRO A 241 10.69 6.92 -31.67
N SER A 242 10.68 6.67 -32.99
CA SER A 242 9.98 7.53 -33.95
C SER A 242 8.46 7.44 -33.85
N THR A 243 7.95 6.40 -33.19
CA THR A 243 6.52 6.16 -32.98
C THR A 243 6.02 6.70 -31.63
N ALA A 244 6.92 7.23 -30.80
CA ALA A 244 6.58 7.75 -29.48
C ALA A 244 5.66 8.98 -29.60
N PRO A 245 4.56 9.03 -28.84
CA PRO A 245 3.68 10.19 -28.80
C PRO A 245 4.46 11.36 -28.21
N PRO A 246 4.12 12.60 -28.62
CA PRO A 246 4.73 13.77 -28.01
C PRO A 246 4.54 13.73 -26.49
N PRO A 247 5.53 14.18 -25.71
CA PRO A 247 5.40 14.21 -24.25
C PRO A 247 4.11 14.91 -23.87
N ARG A 248 3.28 14.27 -23.04
CA ARG A 248 2.02 14.86 -22.58
C ARG A 248 2.34 16.22 -21.97
N LYS A 249 1.71 17.28 -22.49
CA LYS A 249 1.85 18.61 -21.90
C LYS A 249 1.35 18.53 -20.46
N PRO A 250 2.07 19.10 -19.48
CA PRO A 250 1.59 19.12 -18.11
C PRO A 250 0.21 19.79 -18.10
N SER A 251 -0.75 19.16 -17.44
CA SER A 251 -2.06 19.76 -17.18
C SER A 251 -1.87 21.17 -16.57
N PRO A 252 -2.73 22.16 -16.88
CA PRO A 252 -2.67 23.48 -16.26
C PRO A 252 -2.61 23.43 -14.73
N ALA A 253 -3.22 22.40 -14.12
CA ALA A 253 -3.16 22.16 -12.68
C ALA A 253 -1.77 21.72 -12.19
N ALA A 254 -1.05 20.89 -12.98
CA ALA A 254 0.31 20.47 -12.67
C ALA A 254 1.33 21.61 -12.88
N ALA A 255 1.11 22.47 -13.88
CA ALA A 255 1.90 23.67 -14.09
C ALA A 255 1.76 24.69 -12.94
N ALA A 256 0.58 24.77 -12.32
CA ALA A 256 0.34 25.61 -11.16
C ALA A 256 0.99 25.06 -9.87
N ALA A 257 1.01 23.73 -9.67
CA ALA A 257 1.66 23.10 -8.53
C ALA A 257 3.19 23.21 -8.57
N ALA A 258 3.80 23.11 -9.76
CA ALA A 258 5.25 23.31 -9.95
C ALA A 258 5.71 24.77 -9.76
N ALA A 259 4.78 25.74 -9.75
CA ALA A 259 5.05 27.16 -9.52
C ALA A 259 4.89 27.59 -8.04
N ALA A 260 4.45 26.68 -7.16
CA ALA A 260 4.40 26.95 -5.73
C ALA A 260 5.78 26.71 -5.12
N PRO A 261 6.33 27.64 -4.30
CA PRO A 261 7.59 27.42 -3.62
C PRO A 261 7.49 26.17 -2.74
N SER A 262 8.46 25.27 -2.88
CA SER A 262 8.57 24.02 -2.13
C SER A 262 8.95 24.29 -0.68
N ASP A 263 8.01 24.77 0.13
CA ASP A 263 8.12 24.71 1.58
C ASP A 263 7.65 23.32 2.04
N TRP A 264 8.53 22.34 1.85
CA TRP A 264 8.42 21.04 2.51
C TRP A 264 9.20 21.11 3.84
N PRO A 265 8.59 20.80 4.99
CA PRO A 265 9.29 20.73 6.28
C PRO A 265 10.20 19.50 6.43
#